data_AF-A0A6A6GS80-F1
#
_entry.id   AF-A0A6A6GS80-F1
#
_cell.length_a   1.000
_cell.length_b   1.000
_cell.length_c   1.000
_cell.angle_alpha   90.00
_cell.angle_beta   90.00
_cell.angle_gamma   90.00
#
_symmetry.space_group_name_H-M   'P 1'
#
loop_
_entity.id
_entity.type
_entity.pdbx_description
1 polymer ?
#
loop_
_entity_poly.entity_id
_entity_poly.type
_entity_poly.pdbx_seq_one_letter_code
_entity_poly.pdbx_strand_id
1 'polypeptide(L)'
;MEQYRLLPQNIYNMDEKGFCIGQIGKMKRVFSKKAYERGFLKGAGVDSARTWVTVLASVSMVGVVLPPTIIFEAQTTSIQDTWLQDFDAEKHNCAFASLPSGWTNNEIGFRWLIEVFDKRTKITAQKGRDMRLLIINSYGSHVDKAFLEYCDAHRILVAVFPPHLTHQLQPLDVSLFSPLATYYS
;
A
#
# COMPACT_ATOMS: atom_id res chain seq x y z
N MET A 1 12.43 -10.45 -21.26
CA MET A 1 10.98 -10.26 -21.57
C MET A 1 10.53 -11.11 -22.75
N GLU A 2 11.31 -11.21 -23.82
CA GLU A 2 10.96 -12.03 -25.01
C GLU A 2 10.81 -13.53 -24.71
N GLN A 3 11.67 -14.10 -23.86
CA GLN A 3 11.62 -15.52 -23.47
C GLN A 3 10.26 -15.95 -22.89
N TYR A 4 9.61 -15.08 -22.12
CA TYR A 4 8.32 -15.35 -21.47
C TYR A 4 7.13 -14.70 -22.19
N ARG A 5 7.37 -14.01 -23.31
CA ARG A 5 6.36 -13.25 -24.09
C ARG A 5 5.49 -12.35 -23.21
N LEU A 6 6.12 -11.66 -22.25
CA LEU A 6 5.42 -10.75 -21.35
C LEU A 6 4.90 -9.54 -22.12
N LEU A 7 3.59 -9.32 -22.08
CA LEU A 7 2.96 -8.12 -22.59
C LEU A 7 3.06 -6.99 -21.56
N PRO A 8 3.23 -5.72 -21.97
CA PRO A 8 3.30 -4.59 -21.03
C PRO A 8 2.12 -4.52 -20.05
N GLN A 9 0.91 -4.84 -20.54
CA GLN A 9 -0.30 -4.88 -19.72
C GLN A 9 -0.30 -5.97 -18.62
N ASN A 10 0.59 -6.95 -18.71
CA ASN A 10 0.75 -8.05 -17.74
C ASN A 10 1.95 -7.85 -16.81
N ILE A 11 2.65 -6.70 -16.91
CA ILE A 11 3.76 -6.33 -16.04
C ILE A 11 3.22 -5.32 -15.02
N TYR A 12 3.38 -5.63 -13.75
CA TYR A 12 2.87 -4.85 -12.64
C TYR A 12 3.98 -4.55 -11.65
N ASN A 13 3.93 -3.35 -11.09
CA ASN A 13 4.71 -2.97 -9.94
C ASN A 13 3.76 -2.85 -8.73
N MET A 14 4.22 -3.29 -7.56
CA MET A 14 3.52 -3.14 -6.29
C MET A 14 4.44 -2.50 -5.26
N ASP A 15 3.86 -1.66 -4.41
CA ASP A 15 4.56 -0.98 -3.33
C ASP A 15 3.64 -0.66 -2.15
N GLU A 16 4.26 -0.40 -1.00
CA GLU A 16 3.59 -0.12 0.27
C GLU A 16 3.92 1.29 0.78
N LYS A 17 2.90 2.01 1.27
CA LYS A 17 3.09 3.30 1.95
C LYS A 17 2.31 3.39 3.25
N GLY A 18 3.00 3.70 4.34
CA GLY A 18 2.39 4.00 5.64
C GLY A 18 2.06 5.49 5.80
N PHE A 19 0.90 5.78 6.39
CA PHE A 19 0.41 7.10 6.76
C PHE A 19 0.06 7.13 8.24
N CYS A 20 0.47 8.18 8.94
CA CYS A 20 0.17 8.35 10.36
C CYS A 20 -1.06 9.25 10.55
N ILE A 21 -2.16 8.66 11.01
CA ILE A 21 -3.36 9.41 11.40
C ILE A 21 -3.08 10.14 12.72
N GLY A 22 -3.52 11.40 12.79
CA GLY A 22 -3.27 12.27 13.94
C GLY A 22 -1.91 12.98 13.89
N GLN A 23 -1.10 12.76 12.85
CA GLN A 23 0.06 13.58 12.58
C GLN A 23 -0.37 14.91 11.97
N ILE A 24 -0.42 15.96 12.78
CA ILE A 24 -0.59 17.32 12.27
C ILE A 24 0.75 17.80 11.72
N GLY A 25 0.81 18.14 10.43
CA GLY A 25 1.98 18.75 9.79
C GLY A 25 2.41 20.06 10.47
N LYS A 26 3.51 20.68 10.00
CA LYS A 26 4.05 21.92 10.59
C LYS A 26 2.99 23.04 10.61
N MET A 27 2.34 23.24 11.75
CA MET A 27 1.43 24.37 11.96
C MET A 27 2.21 25.63 12.30
N LYS A 28 2.03 26.70 11.51
CA LYS A 28 2.32 28.05 11.97
C LYS A 28 1.20 28.47 12.91
N ARG A 29 1.53 28.79 14.16
CA ARG A 29 0.56 29.26 15.17
C ARG A 29 0.85 30.72 15.49
N VAL A 30 -0.20 31.55 15.48
CA VAL A 30 -0.14 32.93 15.97
C VAL A 30 -0.81 32.97 17.33
N PHE A 31 -0.07 33.42 18.35
CA PHE A 31 -0.57 33.55 19.71
C PHE A 31 0.05 34.77 20.39
N SER A 32 -0.60 35.25 21.45
CA SER A 32 -0.08 36.38 22.23
C SER A 32 1.16 35.99 23.04
N LYS A 33 2.05 36.96 23.29
CA LYS A 33 3.25 36.78 24.13
C LYS A 33 2.91 36.17 25.51
N LYS A 34 1.79 36.59 26.10
CA LYS A 34 1.29 36.08 27.38
C LYS A 34 0.92 34.60 27.33
N ALA A 35 0.38 34.11 26.22
CA ALA A 35 0.07 32.68 26.04
C ALA A 35 1.35 31.83 25.88
N TYR A 36 2.37 32.37 25.22
CA TYR A 36 3.68 31.73 25.08
C TYR A 36 4.40 31.56 26.41
N GLU A 37 4.44 32.62 27.23
CA GLU A 37 5.11 32.61 28.53
C GLU A 37 4.46 31.63 29.51
N ARG A 38 3.13 31.46 29.42
CA ARG A 38 2.36 30.50 30.24
C ARG A 38 2.49 29.04 29.81
N GLY A 39 3.18 28.75 28.70
CA GLY A 39 3.48 27.37 28.28
C GLY A 39 2.31 26.56 27.68
N PHE A 40 1.08 27.06 27.70
CA PHE A 40 -0.13 26.35 27.23
C PHE A 40 -0.09 25.85 25.78
N LEU A 41 0.86 26.30 24.96
CA LEU A 41 0.96 26.00 23.53
C LEU A 41 2.39 25.71 23.06
N LYS A 42 3.32 25.46 23.98
CA LYS A 42 4.70 25.05 23.68
C LYS A 42 4.75 23.54 23.46
N GLY A 43 4.54 23.12 22.23
CA GLY A 43 4.58 21.72 21.82
C GLY A 43 3.97 21.52 20.44
N ALA A 44 4.27 20.39 19.79
CA ALA A 44 3.52 19.97 18.62
C ALA A 44 2.06 19.79 19.04
N GLY A 45 1.10 20.30 18.25
CA GLY A 45 -0.32 20.02 18.46
C GLY A 45 -0.59 18.57 18.12
N VAL A 46 -0.30 17.67 19.04
CA VAL A 46 -0.44 16.23 18.83
C VAL A 46 -1.38 15.76 19.92
N ASP A 47 -2.65 15.61 19.58
CA ASP A 47 -3.54 14.77 20.38
C ASP A 47 -3.04 13.33 20.27
N SER A 48 -2.95 12.68 21.42
CA SER A 48 -2.07 11.55 21.70
C SER A 48 -2.55 10.18 21.20
N ALA A 49 -3.27 10.12 20.08
CA ALA A 49 -3.62 8.87 19.41
C ALA A 49 -3.07 8.89 17.98
N ARG A 50 -1.84 8.38 17.82
CA ARG A 50 -1.25 8.12 16.51
C ARG A 50 -1.60 6.70 16.13
N THR A 51 -2.25 6.54 14.99
CA THR A 51 -2.59 5.23 14.42
C THR A 51 -2.04 5.17 13.01
N TRP A 52 -1.45 4.05 12.63
CA TRP A 52 -0.95 3.86 11.27
C TRP A 52 -2.03 3.28 10.36
N VAL A 53 -2.04 3.78 9.13
CA VAL A 53 -2.74 3.17 8.00
C VAL A 53 -1.74 2.92 6.91
N THR A 54 -1.74 1.69 6.41
CA THR A 54 -0.82 1.24 5.37
C THR A 54 -1.60 1.01 4.09
N VAL A 55 -1.09 1.52 2.97
CA VAL A 55 -1.69 1.39 1.65
C VAL A 55 -0.78 0.55 0.76
N LEU A 56 -1.30 -0.59 0.30
CA LEU A 56 -0.70 -1.37 -0.78
C LEU A 56 -1.32 -0.93 -2.10
N ALA A 57 -0.48 -0.49 -3.03
CA ALA A 57 -0.90 -0.09 -4.36
C ALA A 57 -0.16 -0.91 -5.42
N SER A 58 -0.84 -1.17 -6.54
CA SER A 58 -0.22 -1.83 -7.69
C SER A 58 -0.71 -1.27 -9.00
N VAL A 59 0.22 -1.06 -9.92
CA VAL A 59 -0.05 -0.48 -11.24
C VAL A 59 0.64 -1.27 -12.34
N SER A 60 -0.01 -1.42 -13.48
CA SER A 60 0.60 -2.04 -14.66
C SER A 60 1.50 -1.07 -15.43
N MET A 61 2.34 -1.60 -16.30
CA MET A 61 3.19 -0.78 -17.19
C MET A 61 2.38 0.10 -18.15
N VAL A 62 1.11 -0.24 -18.39
CA VAL A 62 0.18 0.55 -19.22
C VAL A 62 -0.72 1.47 -18.38
N GLY A 63 -0.45 1.61 -17.08
CA GLY A 63 -1.17 2.53 -16.19
C GLY A 63 -2.50 1.99 -15.62
N VAL A 64 -2.78 0.69 -15.75
CA VAL A 64 -3.96 0.08 -15.12
C VAL A 64 -3.67 -0.09 -13.63
N VAL A 65 -4.43 0.64 -12.81
CA VAL A 65 -4.33 0.59 -11.34
C VAL A 65 -5.20 -0.54 -10.81
N LEU A 66 -4.61 -1.40 -9.96
CA LEU A 66 -5.36 -2.40 -9.21
C LEU A 66 -6.00 -1.75 -7.97
N PRO A 67 -7.12 -2.30 -7.46
CA PRO A 67 -7.75 -1.81 -6.24
C PRO A 67 -6.70 -1.72 -5.10
N PRO A 68 -6.52 -0.55 -4.48
CA PRO A 68 -5.59 -0.44 -3.36
C PRO A 68 -6.10 -1.25 -2.18
N THR A 69 -5.19 -1.79 -1.39
CA THR A 69 -5.52 -2.45 -0.13
C THR A 69 -5.13 -1.55 1.02
N ILE A 70 -6.11 -1.20 1.85
CA ILE A 70 -5.95 -0.33 3.01
C ILE A 70 -5.90 -1.21 4.26
N ILE A 71 -4.80 -1.13 4.98
CA ILE A 71 -4.53 -1.92 6.17
C ILE A 71 -4.56 -1.00 7.38
N PHE A 72 -5.47 -1.25 8.31
CA PHE A 72 -5.59 -0.49 9.54
C PHE A 72 -4.84 -1.15 10.69
N GLU A 73 -4.14 -0.36 11.50
CA GLU A 73 -3.65 -0.78 12.81
C GLU A 73 -4.83 -0.98 13.77
N ALA A 74 -5.11 -2.24 14.14
CA ALA A 74 -6.22 -2.58 15.03
C ALA A 74 -5.91 -3.83 15.85
N GLN A 75 -6.26 -3.84 17.14
CA GLN A 75 -6.12 -5.03 18.00
C GLN A 75 -7.01 -6.20 17.56
N THR A 76 -8.10 -5.89 16.85
CA THR A 76 -9.04 -6.86 16.27
C THR A 76 -8.83 -7.00 14.77
N THR A 77 -9.03 -8.21 14.23
CA THR A 77 -9.06 -8.48 12.78
C THR A 77 -10.32 -7.94 12.07
N SER A 78 -11.26 -7.37 12.83
CA SER A 78 -12.44 -6.68 12.31
C SER A 78 -12.16 -5.20 12.09
N ILE A 79 -12.68 -4.68 10.99
CA ILE A 79 -12.70 -3.24 10.66
C ILE A 79 -13.89 -2.62 11.39
N GLN A 80 -13.71 -1.42 11.94
CA GLN A 80 -14.81 -0.70 12.58
C GLN A 80 -15.67 0.00 11.52
N ASP A 81 -17.00 -0.11 11.64
CA ASP A 81 -17.95 0.54 10.71
C ASP A 81 -17.73 2.05 10.62
N THR A 82 -17.28 2.67 11.72
CA THR A 82 -16.95 4.10 11.80
C THR A 82 -15.82 4.50 10.84
N TRP A 83 -14.93 3.58 10.47
CA TRP A 83 -13.83 3.85 9.54
C TRP A 83 -14.27 3.83 8.07
N LEU A 84 -15.45 3.30 7.79
CA LEU A 84 -16.00 3.13 6.44
C LEU A 84 -17.21 4.04 6.18
N GLN A 85 -17.48 5.03 7.04
CA GLN A 85 -18.64 5.92 6.89
C GLN A 85 -18.64 6.67 5.56
N ASP A 86 -17.46 7.06 5.08
CA ASP A 86 -17.29 7.75 3.79
C ASP A 86 -17.01 6.79 2.63
N PHE A 87 -16.97 5.47 2.89
CA PHE A 87 -16.74 4.47 1.86
C PHE A 87 -18.06 4.09 1.17
N ASP A 88 -18.15 4.40 -0.11
CA ASP A 88 -19.25 4.00 -0.98
C ASP A 88 -18.81 2.84 -1.88
N ALA A 89 -19.36 1.65 -1.66
CA ALA A 89 -19.01 0.44 -2.41
C ALA A 89 -19.43 0.48 -3.89
N GLU A 90 -20.36 1.36 -4.28
CA GLU A 90 -20.75 1.56 -5.68
C GLU A 90 -19.76 2.45 -6.42
N LYS A 91 -19.12 3.38 -5.70
CA LYS A 91 -18.17 4.35 -6.27
C LYS A 91 -16.71 3.99 -6.07
N HIS A 92 -16.38 3.30 -4.99
CA HIS A 92 -15.02 3.02 -4.57
C HIS A 92 -14.70 1.52 -4.69
N ASN A 93 -13.49 1.22 -5.14
CA ASN A 93 -13.02 -0.14 -5.31
C ASN A 93 -11.70 -0.31 -4.56
N CYS A 94 -11.81 -0.71 -3.30
CA CYS A 94 -10.68 -0.92 -2.39
C CYS A 94 -10.84 -2.28 -1.69
N ALA A 95 -9.73 -2.90 -1.34
CA ALA A 95 -9.70 -3.99 -0.38
C ALA A 95 -9.30 -3.45 1.00
N PHE A 96 -9.73 -4.13 2.06
CA PHE A 96 -9.43 -3.71 3.43
C PHE A 96 -8.91 -4.89 4.25
N ALA A 97 -7.99 -4.59 5.16
CA ALA A 97 -7.51 -5.52 6.17
C ALA A 97 -7.23 -4.77 7.48
N SER A 98 -7.13 -5.50 8.59
CA SER A 98 -6.64 -4.94 9.84
C SER A 98 -5.67 -5.90 10.51
N LEU A 99 -4.62 -5.34 11.10
CA LEU A 99 -3.59 -6.07 11.83
C LEU A 99 -3.18 -5.29 13.09
N PRO A 100 -2.83 -5.96 14.20
CA PRO A 100 -2.33 -5.29 15.39
C PRO A 100 -1.07 -4.45 15.15
N SER A 101 -0.24 -4.83 14.17
CA SER A 101 0.95 -4.10 13.79
C SER A 101 0.67 -2.88 12.90
N GLY A 102 -0.46 -2.85 12.17
CA GLY A 102 -0.70 -1.89 11.09
C GLY A 102 0.20 -2.07 9.85
N TRP A 103 1.15 -2.99 9.90
CA TRP A 103 2.08 -3.31 8.80
C TRP A 103 1.68 -4.62 8.15
N THR A 104 1.99 -4.76 6.87
CA THR A 104 1.74 -6.00 6.13
C THR A 104 2.60 -7.15 6.69
N ASN A 105 2.07 -8.37 6.66
CA ASN A 105 2.78 -9.62 7.00
C ASN A 105 2.65 -10.66 5.87
N ASN A 106 3.22 -11.85 6.04
CA ASN A 106 3.17 -12.90 5.01
C ASN A 106 1.72 -13.27 4.65
N GLU A 107 0.84 -13.36 5.65
CA GLU A 107 -0.57 -13.74 5.47
C GLU A 107 -1.35 -12.72 4.63
N ILE A 108 -1.24 -11.42 4.96
CA ILE A 108 -1.89 -10.36 4.20
C ILE A 108 -1.26 -10.22 2.81
N GLY A 109 0.06 -10.35 2.69
CA GLY A 109 0.73 -10.35 1.38
C GLY A 109 0.22 -11.48 0.48
N PHE A 110 0.07 -12.69 1.04
CA PHE A 110 -0.48 -13.84 0.31
C PHE A 110 -1.96 -13.68 -0.03
N ARG A 111 -2.76 -13.18 0.92
CA ARG A 111 -4.18 -12.87 0.67
C ARG A 111 -4.33 -11.82 -0.43
N TRP A 112 -3.52 -10.76 -0.40
CA TRP A 112 -3.47 -9.74 -1.43
C TRP A 112 -3.12 -10.33 -2.80
N LEU A 113 -2.13 -11.23 -2.86
CA LEU A 113 -1.74 -11.92 -4.08
C LEU A 113 -2.93 -12.67 -4.69
N ILE A 114 -3.72 -13.38 -3.90
CA ILE A 114 -4.85 -14.18 -4.39
C ILE A 114 -6.05 -13.28 -4.72
N GLU A 115 -6.50 -12.48 -3.76
CA GLU A 115 -7.78 -11.77 -3.82
C GLU A 115 -7.73 -10.51 -4.69
N VAL A 116 -6.56 -9.88 -4.78
CA VAL A 116 -6.36 -8.64 -5.55
C VAL A 116 -5.56 -8.94 -6.81
N PHE A 117 -4.33 -9.41 -6.69
CA PHE A 117 -3.45 -9.51 -7.84
C PHE A 117 -3.89 -10.59 -8.84
N ASP A 118 -3.93 -11.87 -8.46
CA ASP A 118 -4.30 -12.96 -9.38
C ASP A 118 -5.73 -12.77 -9.88
N LYS A 119 -6.70 -12.56 -8.97
CA LYS A 119 -8.10 -12.36 -9.34
C LYS A 119 -8.32 -11.27 -10.38
N ARG A 120 -7.66 -10.11 -10.25
CA ARG A 120 -7.86 -8.97 -11.16
C ARG A 120 -7.05 -9.09 -12.44
N THR A 121 -5.82 -9.57 -12.36
CA THR A 121 -4.92 -9.67 -13.53
C THR A 121 -5.17 -10.91 -14.39
N LYS A 122 -5.84 -11.94 -13.86
CA LYS A 122 -6.17 -13.15 -14.62
C LYS A 122 -7.07 -12.85 -15.81
N ILE A 123 -7.96 -11.87 -15.67
CA ILE A 123 -8.87 -11.45 -16.75
C ILE A 123 -8.07 -10.83 -17.90
N THR A 124 -7.13 -9.94 -17.60
CA THR A 124 -6.27 -9.28 -18.60
C THR A 124 -5.25 -10.23 -19.23
N ALA A 125 -4.82 -11.27 -18.50
CA ALA A 125 -3.88 -12.30 -18.96
C ALA A 125 -4.55 -13.51 -19.65
N GLN A 126 -5.55 -13.27 -20.52
CA GLN A 126 -6.27 -14.32 -21.26
C GLN A 126 -6.83 -15.46 -20.39
N LYS A 127 -7.43 -15.09 -19.24
CA LYS A 127 -7.92 -16.02 -18.20
C LYS A 127 -6.80 -16.81 -17.52
N GLY A 128 -5.61 -16.23 -17.40
CA GLY A 128 -4.43 -16.81 -16.73
C GLY A 128 -3.56 -17.70 -17.61
N ARG A 129 -3.69 -17.60 -18.94
CA ARG A 129 -2.84 -18.33 -19.89
C ARG A 129 -1.51 -17.59 -20.13
N ASP A 130 -1.57 -16.27 -20.13
CA ASP A 130 -0.38 -15.45 -20.34
C ASP A 130 0.45 -15.35 -19.06
N MET A 131 1.77 -15.28 -19.23
CA MET A 131 2.67 -14.98 -18.11
C MET A 131 2.40 -13.55 -17.62
N ARG A 132 2.48 -13.37 -16.30
CA ARG A 132 2.41 -12.06 -15.64
C ARG A 132 3.69 -11.83 -14.86
N LEU A 133 4.13 -10.58 -14.75
CA LEU A 133 5.29 -10.21 -13.96
C LEU A 133 4.84 -9.26 -12.85
N LEU A 134 5.13 -9.65 -11.61
CA LEU A 134 4.92 -8.84 -10.43
C LEU A 134 6.29 -8.38 -9.91
N ILE A 135 6.50 -7.07 -9.90
CA ILE A 135 7.70 -6.41 -9.40
C ILE A 135 7.40 -5.83 -8.02
N ILE A 136 8.17 -6.24 -7.01
CA ILE A 136 8.00 -5.84 -5.61
C ILE A 136 9.31 -5.34 -5.01
N ASN A 137 9.22 -4.50 -3.97
CA ASN A 137 10.39 -4.11 -3.19
C ASN A 137 10.89 -5.29 -2.31
N SER A 138 12.15 -5.27 -1.89
CA SER A 138 12.73 -6.32 -1.04
C SER A 138 12.38 -6.19 0.43
N TYR A 139 11.36 -5.41 0.80
CA TYR A 139 11.04 -5.19 2.20
C TYR A 139 10.29 -6.40 2.78
N GLY A 140 11.09 -7.41 3.15
CA GLY A 140 11.06 -8.07 4.45
C GLY A 140 9.96 -9.06 4.83
N SER A 141 8.73 -9.01 4.31
CA SER A 141 7.64 -9.81 4.92
C SER A 141 6.51 -10.27 4.00
N HIS A 142 6.69 -10.33 2.67
CA HIS A 142 5.62 -10.76 1.74
C HIS A 142 5.97 -11.88 0.77
N VAL A 143 7.21 -12.39 0.80
CA VAL A 143 7.68 -13.39 -0.16
C VAL A 143 8.13 -14.62 0.61
N ASP A 144 7.16 -15.39 1.08
CA ASP A 144 7.42 -16.69 1.66
C ASP A 144 7.33 -17.80 0.60
N LYS A 145 7.61 -19.04 1.02
CA LYS A 145 7.58 -20.19 0.13
C LYS A 145 6.20 -20.39 -0.51
N ALA A 146 5.13 -20.25 0.26
CA ALA A 146 3.76 -20.42 -0.21
C ALA A 146 3.40 -19.36 -1.28
N PHE A 147 3.82 -18.11 -1.08
CA PHE A 147 3.68 -17.03 -2.04
C PHE A 147 4.35 -17.37 -3.37
N LEU A 148 5.59 -17.85 -3.33
CA LEU A 148 6.35 -18.20 -4.54
C LEU A 148 5.78 -19.44 -5.24
N GLU A 149 5.40 -20.47 -4.49
CA GLU A 149 4.78 -21.68 -5.04
C GLU A 149 3.44 -21.37 -5.73
N TYR A 150 2.62 -20.50 -5.13
CA TYR A 150 1.39 -20.04 -5.75
C TYR A 150 1.67 -19.25 -7.03
N CYS A 151 2.63 -18.33 -6.99
CA CYS A 151 3.03 -17.55 -8.15
C CYS A 151 3.45 -18.46 -9.32
N ASP A 152 4.30 -19.44 -9.07
CA ASP A 152 4.78 -20.40 -10.08
C ASP A 152 3.61 -21.20 -10.69
N ALA A 153 2.75 -21.78 -9.82
CA ALA A 153 1.57 -22.53 -10.25
C ALA A 153 0.57 -21.70 -11.08
N HIS A 154 0.53 -20.38 -10.86
CA HIS A 154 -0.40 -19.45 -11.52
C HIS A 154 0.25 -18.63 -12.65
N ARG A 155 1.46 -19.00 -13.12
CA ARG A 155 2.17 -18.32 -14.22
C ARG A 155 2.48 -16.84 -13.93
N ILE A 156 2.82 -16.57 -12.67
CA ILE A 156 3.23 -15.26 -12.18
C ILE A 156 4.73 -15.32 -11.88
N LEU A 157 5.51 -14.53 -12.61
CA LEU A 157 6.91 -14.27 -12.29
C LEU A 157 6.98 -13.19 -11.22
N VAL A 158 7.86 -13.39 -10.24
CA VAL A 158 8.14 -12.41 -9.21
C VAL A 158 9.53 -11.85 -9.42
N ALA A 159 9.64 -10.54 -9.53
CA ALA A 159 10.92 -9.83 -9.53
C ALA A 159 11.00 -8.96 -8.28
N VAL A 160 12.11 -9.06 -7.56
CA VAL A 160 12.35 -8.30 -6.33
C VAL A 160 13.43 -7.27 -6.60
N PHE A 161 13.20 -6.01 -6.24
CA PHE A 161 14.24 -4.99 -6.34
C PHE A 161 15.42 -5.31 -5.41
N PRO A 162 16.66 -4.97 -5.77
CA PRO A 162 17.78 -5.10 -4.85
C PRO A 162 17.56 -4.22 -3.60
N PRO A 163 18.05 -4.64 -2.43
CA PRO A 163 17.96 -3.85 -1.21
C PRO A 163 18.51 -2.44 -1.38
N HIS A 164 17.93 -1.47 -0.67
CA HIS A 164 18.34 -0.06 -0.64
C HIS A 164 18.24 0.72 -1.96
N LEU A 165 17.73 0.13 -3.05
CA LEU A 165 17.50 0.84 -4.32
C LEU A 165 16.05 1.29 -4.54
N THR A 166 15.15 1.03 -3.57
CA THR A 166 13.72 1.41 -3.66
C THR A 166 13.55 2.89 -4.02
N HIS A 167 14.28 3.79 -3.36
CA HIS A 167 14.21 5.23 -3.61
C HIS A 167 14.59 5.68 -5.04
N GLN A 168 15.25 4.82 -5.83
CA GLN A 168 15.61 5.10 -7.23
C GLN A 168 14.76 4.30 -8.22
N LEU A 169 14.37 3.08 -7.85
CA LEU A 169 13.77 2.11 -8.76
C LEU A 169 12.28 1.90 -8.54
N GLN A 170 11.70 2.44 -7.45
CA GLN A 170 10.29 2.25 -7.13
C GLN A 170 9.44 3.34 -7.79
N PRO A 171 8.79 3.07 -8.93
CA PRO A 171 8.04 4.10 -9.64
C PRO A 171 6.84 4.60 -8.83
N LEU A 172 6.24 3.77 -7.98
CA LEU A 172 5.09 4.15 -7.15
C LEU A 172 5.46 5.19 -6.10
N ASP A 173 6.66 5.15 -5.52
CA ASP A 173 7.15 6.15 -4.57
C ASP A 173 7.20 7.56 -5.21
N VAL A 174 7.65 7.66 -6.47
CA VAL A 174 7.80 8.95 -7.18
C VAL A 174 6.48 9.42 -7.78
N SER A 175 5.65 8.51 -8.30
CA SER A 175 4.46 8.86 -9.08
C SER A 175 3.20 8.98 -8.23
N LEU A 176 2.79 7.91 -7.57
CA LEU A 176 1.52 7.83 -6.84
C LEU A 176 1.65 8.30 -5.39
N PHE A 177 2.69 7.82 -4.70
CA PHE A 177 2.83 8.06 -3.27
C PHE A 177 3.44 9.40 -2.92
N SER A 178 4.30 9.98 -3.78
CA SER A 178 4.85 11.33 -3.60
C SER A 178 3.76 12.42 -3.46
N PRO A 179 2.82 12.57 -4.41
CA PRO A 179 1.74 13.55 -4.26
C PRO A 179 0.84 13.21 -3.08
N LEU A 180 0.52 11.93 -2.86
CA LEU A 180 -0.32 11.51 -1.73
C LEU A 180 0.32 11.87 -0.38
N ALA A 181 1.61 11.63 -0.21
CA ALA A 181 2.37 12.01 0.97
C ALA A 181 2.42 13.53 1.15
N THR A 182 2.47 14.31 0.07
CA THR A 182 2.44 15.79 0.15
C THR A 182 1.14 16.31 0.78
N TYR A 183 0.01 15.63 0.56
CA TYR A 183 -1.28 16.04 1.11
C TYR A 183 -1.56 15.46 2.51
N TYR A 184 -0.99 14.30 2.84
CA TYR A 184 -1.37 13.51 4.01
C TYR A 184 -0.19 13.14 4.94
N SER A 185 1.00 13.74 4.81
CA SER A 185 2.18 13.46 5.66
C SER A 185 2.99 14.70 6.05
#